data_AF-A0A8J3KPM2-F1
#
_entry.id   AF-A0A8J3KPM2-F1
#
_cell.length_a   1.000
_cell.length_b   1.000
_cell.length_c   1.000
_cell.angle_alpha   90.00
_cell.angle_beta   90.00
_cell.angle_gamma   90.00
#
_symmetry.space_group_name_H-M   'P 1'
#
loop_
_entity.id
_entity.type
_entity.pdbx_description
1 polymer ?
#
loop_
_entity_poly.entity_id
_entity_poly.type
_entity_poly.pdbx_seq_one_letter_code
_entity_poly.pdbx_strand_id
1 'polypeptide(L)'
;MADSPAVPAKIVGALGILAQLVLFPFYLSSGLVTPLWGLIVLMMIWAALLLVAIRLWRTRPFLVPLVPVVAVAVWLGFVSAGEAWLGWTA
;
A
#
# COMPACT_ATOMS: atom_id res chain seq x y z
N MET A 1 31.45 6.75 18.94
CA MET A 1 30.70 7.59 17.98
C MET A 1 29.45 6.80 17.63
N ALA A 2 28.34 7.03 18.32
CA ALA A 2 27.13 6.26 18.13
C ALA A 2 26.58 6.54 16.73
N ASP A 3 26.47 5.51 15.90
CA ASP A 3 25.83 5.57 14.60
C ASP A 3 24.39 6.06 14.80
N SER A 4 24.15 7.33 14.51
CA SER A 4 22.79 7.83 14.29
C SER A 4 22.15 6.87 13.28
N PRO A 5 20.92 6.37 13.49
CA PRO A 5 20.26 5.47 12.54
C PRO A 5 20.43 6.09 11.16
N ALA A 6 21.23 5.41 10.31
CA ALA A 6 21.93 6.05 9.22
C ALA A 6 20.92 6.85 8.40
N VAL A 7 21.17 8.16 8.22
CA VAL A 7 20.34 9.08 7.42
C VAL A 7 19.79 8.43 6.13
N PRO A 8 20.57 7.60 5.40
CA PRO A 8 20.08 6.80 4.28
C PRO A 8 18.85 5.94 4.58
N ALA A 9 18.81 5.21 5.69
CA ALA A 9 17.69 4.33 6.04
C ALA A 9 16.39 5.11 6.27
N LYS A 10 16.50 6.31 6.84
CA LYS A 10 15.36 7.24 6.95
C LYS A 10 14.96 7.76 5.57
N ILE A 11 15.88 8.16 4.69
CA ILE A 11 15.47 8.61 3.35
C ILE A 11 14.70 7.49 2.61
N VAL A 12 15.21 6.25 2.67
CA VAL A 12 14.59 5.08 2.03
C VAL A 12 13.17 4.84 2.52
N GLY A 13 12.93 4.86 3.83
CA GLY A 13 11.57 4.64 4.30
C GLY A 13 10.61 5.80 3.99
N ALA A 14 11.10 7.04 3.84
CA ALA A 14 10.26 8.19 3.53
C ALA A 14 9.76 8.05 2.10
N LEU A 15 10.66 7.64 1.20
CA LEU A 15 10.30 7.27 -0.16
C LEU A 15 9.28 6.12 -0.18
N GLY A 16 9.42 5.13 0.70
CA GLY A 16 8.44 4.05 0.83
C GLY A 16 7.04 4.54 1.27
N ILE A 17 6.96 5.46 2.23
CA ILE A 17 5.67 6.08 2.63
C ILE A 17 5.10 6.93 1.50
N LEU A 18 5.93 7.75 0.84
CA LEU A 18 5.50 8.57 -0.29
C LEU A 18 4.96 7.69 -1.43
N ALA A 19 5.64 6.60 -1.76
CA ALA A 19 5.17 5.63 -2.74
C ALA A 19 3.81 5.02 -2.32
N GLN A 20 3.62 4.69 -1.04
CA GLN A 20 2.32 4.21 -0.54
C GLN A 20 1.20 5.25 -0.70
N LEU A 21 1.50 6.54 -0.49
CA LEU A 21 0.56 7.64 -0.69
C LEU A 21 0.22 7.85 -2.16
N VAL A 22 1.19 7.71 -3.06
CA VAL A 22 0.98 7.77 -4.52
C VAL A 22 0.03 6.67 -5.01
N LEU A 23 -0.06 5.54 -4.31
CA LEU A 23 -1.02 4.48 -4.65
C LEU A 23 -2.48 4.81 -4.27
N PHE A 24 -2.72 5.81 -3.41
CA PHE A 24 -4.07 6.13 -2.94
C PHE A 24 -5.07 6.46 -4.08
N PRO A 25 -4.74 7.29 -5.08
CA PRO A 25 -5.64 7.58 -6.20
C PRO A 25 -5.99 6.34 -7.03
N PHE A 26 -5.07 5.36 -7.17
CA PHE A 26 -5.33 4.11 -7.89
C PHE A 26 -6.31 3.20 -7.13
N TYR A 27 -6.14 3.13 -5.82
CA TYR A 27 -7.06 2.43 -4.93
C TYR A 27 -8.45 3.09 -4.98
N LEU A 28 -8.52 4.43 -5.02
CA LEU A 28 -9.78 5.17 -5.07
C LEU A 28 -10.47 5.04 -6.43
N SER A 29 -9.72 5.10 -7.54
CA SER A 29 -10.25 4.91 -8.89
C SER A 29 -10.78 3.49 -9.14
N SER A 30 -10.41 2.51 -8.31
CA SER A 30 -10.96 1.15 -8.37
C SER A 30 -12.48 1.12 -8.09
N GLY A 31 -13.05 2.17 -7.49
CA GLY A 31 -14.51 2.31 -7.37
C GLY A 31 -15.24 2.42 -8.72
N LEU A 32 -14.52 2.68 -9.82
CA LEU A 32 -15.07 2.69 -11.18
C LEU A 32 -15.32 1.29 -11.72
N VAL A 33 -14.61 0.28 -11.20
CA VAL A 33 -14.65 -1.10 -11.69
C VAL A 33 -15.12 -2.11 -10.64
N THR A 34 -15.21 -1.68 -9.38
CA THR A 34 -15.62 -2.53 -8.25
C THR A 34 -16.90 -2.01 -7.61
N PRO A 35 -17.75 -2.88 -7.03
CA PRO A 35 -18.89 -2.46 -6.23
C PRO A 35 -18.43 -1.71 -4.96
N LEU A 36 -19.32 -0.90 -4.37
CA LEU A 36 -19.00 -0.05 -3.21
C LEU A 36 -18.37 -0.83 -2.05
N TRP A 37 -18.85 -2.04 -1.75
CA TRP A 37 -18.27 -2.86 -0.67
C TRP A 37 -16.84 -3.32 -1.01
N GLY A 38 -16.54 -3.59 -2.28
CA GLY A 38 -15.20 -3.95 -2.75
C GLY A 38 -14.23 -2.79 -2.57
N LEU A 39 -14.66 -1.58 -2.93
CA LEU A 39 -13.92 -0.35 -2.67
C LEU A 39 -13.66 -0.14 -1.18
N ILE A 40 -14.67 -0.34 -0.32
CA ILE A 40 -14.51 -0.22 1.14
C ILE A 40 -13.45 -1.20 1.66
N VAL A 41 -13.50 -2.47 1.24
CA VAL A 41 -12.49 -3.48 1.62
C VAL A 41 -11.10 -3.07 1.15
N LEU A 42 -10.98 -2.61 -0.09
CA LEU A 42 -9.72 -2.19 -0.68
C LEU A 42 -9.14 -0.95 0.03
N MET A 43 -9.98 0.01 0.42
CA MET A 43 -9.59 1.16 1.26
C MET A 43 -9.11 0.73 2.65
N MET A 44 -9.79 -0.22 3.28
CA MET A 44 -9.39 -0.76 4.58
C MET A 44 -8.02 -1.43 4.51
N ILE A 45 -7.77 -2.21 3.45
CA ILE A 45 -6.47 -2.82 3.18
C ILE A 45 -5.38 -1.76 3.01
N TRP A 46 -5.63 -0.74 2.18
CA TRP A 46 -4.68 0.35 1.97
C TRP A 46 -4.34 1.08 3.27
N ALA A 47 -5.35 1.41 4.07
CA ALA A 47 -5.16 2.07 5.36
C ALA A 47 -4.35 1.20 6.32
N ALA A 48 -4.64 -0.11 6.37
CA ALA A 48 -3.85 -1.06 7.16
C ALA A 48 -2.39 -1.11 6.72
N LEU A 49 -2.13 -1.14 5.41
CA LEU A 49 -0.77 -1.11 4.86
C LEU A 49 -0.06 0.22 5.16
N LEU A 50 -0.75 1.36 5.10
CA LEU A 50 -0.19 2.64 5.52
C LEU A 50 0.20 2.63 7.00
N LEU A 51 -0.64 2.08 7.88
CA LEU A 51 -0.31 1.91 9.30
C LEU A 51 0.91 1.00 9.50
N VAL A 52 1.03 -0.06 8.70
CA VAL A 52 2.22 -0.94 8.69
C VAL A 52 3.47 -0.17 8.24
N ALA A 53 3.39 0.66 7.20
CA ALA A 53 4.50 1.52 6.76
C ALA A 53 4.95 2.48 7.88
N ILE A 54 4.00 3.14 8.55
CA ILE A 54 4.28 4.04 9.69
C ILE A 54 4.91 3.27 10.86
N ARG A 55 4.46 2.04 11.13
CA ARG A 55 5.04 1.19 12.18
C ARG A 55 6.45 0.75 11.82
N LEU A 56 6.66 0.28 10.59
CA LEU A 56 7.97 -0.14 10.08
C LEU A 56 8.97 1.01 10.03
N TRP A 57 8.52 2.22 9.73
CA TRP A 57 9.36 3.41 9.78
C TRP A 57 10.04 3.62 11.15
N ARG A 58 9.33 3.28 12.24
CA ARG A 58 9.84 3.44 13.61
C ARG A 58 10.77 2.30 14.05
N THR A 59 10.60 1.09 13.49
CA THR A 59 11.36 -0.10 13.94
C THR A 59 12.42 -0.56 12.95
N ARG A 60 12.13 -0.53 11.64
CA ARG A 60 12.91 -1.10 10.54
C ARG A 60 12.66 -0.32 9.23
N PRO A 61 13.17 0.92 9.11
CA PRO A 61 12.82 1.82 8.01
C PRO A 61 13.21 1.32 6.61
N PHE A 62 14.20 0.42 6.53
CA PHE A 62 14.61 -0.23 5.28
C PHE A 62 13.55 -1.20 4.70
N LEU A 63 12.59 -1.66 5.51
CA LEU A 63 11.50 -2.54 5.05
C LEU A 63 10.28 -1.76 4.55
N VAL A 64 10.22 -0.46 4.78
CA VAL A 64 9.06 0.36 4.39
C VAL A 64 8.79 0.34 2.88
N PRO A 65 9.79 0.32 1.98
CA PRO A 65 9.56 0.17 0.54
C PRO A 65 8.90 -1.15 0.12
N LEU A 66 8.92 -2.19 0.98
CA LEU A 66 8.21 -3.44 0.69
C LEU A 66 6.68 -3.25 0.77
N VAL A 67 6.21 -2.29 1.58
CA VAL A 67 4.78 -2.02 1.76
C VAL A 67 4.08 -1.62 0.46
N PRO A 68 4.55 -0.62 -0.32
CA PRO A 68 3.92 -0.29 -1.60
C PRO A 68 4.01 -1.43 -2.61
N VAL A 69 5.04 -2.28 -2.57
CA VAL A 69 5.12 -3.48 -3.42
C VAL A 69 3.99 -4.46 -3.08
N VAL A 70 3.79 -4.73 -1.79
CA VAL A 70 2.66 -5.55 -1.31
C VAL A 70 1.33 -4.89 -1.67
N ALA A 71 1.22 -3.57 -1.55
CA ALA A 71 0.00 -2.85 -1.91
C ALA A 71 -0.34 -3.00 -3.40
N VAL A 72 0.63 -2.95 -4.31
CA VAL A 72 0.39 -3.20 -5.75
C VAL A 72 -0.06 -4.64 -5.98
N ALA A 73 0.59 -5.62 -5.33
CA ALA A 73 0.24 -7.03 -5.47
C ALA A 73 -1.19 -7.33 -4.96
N VAL A 74 -1.56 -6.77 -3.80
CA VAL A 74 -2.91 -6.92 -3.24
C VAL A 74 -3.94 -6.24 -4.12
N TRP A 75 -3.63 -5.05 -4.64
CA TRP A 75 -4.52 -4.32 -5.54
C TRP A 75 -4.83 -5.11 -6.82
N LEU A 76 -3.78 -5.56 -7.53
CA LEU A 76 -3.93 -6.38 -8.73
C LEU A 76 -4.69 -7.67 -8.42
N GLY A 77 -4.29 -8.39 -7.36
CA GLY A 77 -4.93 -9.64 -6.98
C GLY A 77 -6.42 -9.46 -6.63
N PHE A 78 -6.78 -8.38 -5.94
CA PHE A 78 -8.16 -8.11 -5.54
C PHE A 78 -9.04 -7.76 -6.74
N VAL A 79 -8.56 -6.89 -7.63
CA VAL A 79 -9.28 -6.48 -8.84
C VAL A 79 -9.45 -7.67 -9.79
N SER A 80 -8.38 -8.42 -10.07
CA SER A 80 -8.43 -9.61 -10.94
C SER A 80 -9.28 -10.74 -10.35
N ALA A 81 -9.26 -10.94 -9.03
CA ALA A 81 -10.15 -11.90 -8.37
C ALA A 81 -11.62 -11.50 -8.50
N GLY A 82 -11.91 -10.21 -8.40
CA GLY A 82 -13.25 -9.66 -8.59
C GLY A 82 -13.77 -9.89 -10.01
N GLU A 83 -12.94 -9.66 -11.01
CA GLU A 83 -13.26 -9.96 -12.42
C GLU A 83 -13.53 -11.47 -12.61
N ALA A 84 -12.60 -12.32 -12.15
CA ALA A 84 -12.63 -13.75 -12.40
C ALA A 84 -13.74 -14.52 -11.64
N TRP A 85 -14.06 -14.10 -10.41
CA TRP A 85 -14.97 -14.86 -9.53
C TRP A 85 -16.27 -14.14 -9.20
N LEU A 86 -16.28 -12.81 -9.24
CA LEU A 86 -17.42 -12.00 -8.80
C LEU A 86 -18.08 -11.22 -9.95
N GLY A 87 -17.57 -11.35 -11.18
CA GLY A 87 -18.11 -10.71 -12.38
C GLY A 87 -17.99 -9.19 -12.38
N TRP A 88 -16.95 -8.65 -11.73
CA TRP A 88 -16.67 -7.21 -11.76
C TRP A 88 -16.16 -6.79 -13.14
N THR A 89 -16.41 -5.54 -13.53
CA THR A 89 -16.01 -5.00 -14.83
C THR A 89 -14.64 -4.33 -14.76
N ALA A 90 -13.66 -5.05 -14.21
CA ALA A 90 -12.26 -4.62 -14.12
C ALA A 90 -11.62 -4.41 -15.49
#